data_AF-A0A3S2UJA1-F1
#
_entry.id   AF-A0A3S2UJA1-F1
#
_cell.length_a   1.000
_cell.length_b   1.000
_cell.length_c   1.000
_cell.angle_alpha   90.00
_cell.angle_beta   90.00
_cell.angle_gamma   90.00
#
_symmetry.space_group_name_H-M   'P 1'
#
loop_
_entity.id
_entity.type
_entity.pdbx_description
1 polymer ?
#
loop_
_entity_poly.entity_id
_entity_poly.type
_entity_poly.pdbx_seq_one_letter_code
_entity_poly.pdbx_strand_id
1 'polypeptide(L)'
;MIKHQLRATLSITANCLRVSLFSCGEEGRRSPFHNKTSHPVTAAKGNPPPRFAEMLRLAATSLCLRCRRVPTLGLRLRPCASLSQSENQETVDALYDLSVDVQKVRKLKGWVLFRSPSYAKEVAGQLRDMGASGAVVARILATHPEAVLCDPEEVRSQQEVWMSVCPSQKELVGIIEKFPASFFTPASHRDNQRSNIAFFQHLNLNKRVITKLPMAGAPQSFSRPVEQNQKVVCTLQQTYLELGGEEANMKVCLQKLLSQNPFVLLKPPEVLRQNLMFLRGRGFSTAQLLRLLSKLRGFVSELNPDSMRRSLAFSQDAIGCSEAELRDIVLKCPALLYYPQSTLAERFGALLGAGISVPQITETPTVLELTPQIVNYRLRLLEARGYDIRGGGLDVLNGTKKDFEKSFGKLQLRGERPLFNPVAPLRGDD
;
A
#
# COMPACT_ATOMS: atom_id res chain seq x y z
N MET A 1 9.78 5.65 -39.41
CA MET A 1 8.34 5.71 -39.05
C MET A 1 7.82 4.50 -38.24
N ILE A 2 8.28 3.26 -38.47
CA ILE A 2 7.76 2.07 -37.76
C ILE A 2 8.13 2.02 -36.26
N LYS A 3 9.26 2.61 -35.84
CA LYS A 3 9.63 2.72 -34.41
C LYS A 3 8.72 3.63 -33.58
N HIS A 4 8.04 4.61 -34.20
CA HIS A 4 7.15 5.52 -33.47
C HIS A 4 5.76 4.94 -33.24
N GLN A 5 5.26 4.11 -34.17
CA GLN A 5 3.98 3.41 -34.00
C GLN A 5 4.08 2.28 -32.96
N LEU A 6 5.19 1.53 -32.89
CA LEU A 6 5.39 0.51 -31.85
C LEU A 6 5.43 1.10 -30.43
N ARG A 7 5.97 2.31 -30.24
CA ARG A 7 5.97 3.01 -28.95
C ARG A 7 4.57 3.47 -28.54
N ALA A 8 3.75 3.91 -29.48
CA ALA A 8 2.37 4.34 -29.18
C ALA A 8 1.48 3.15 -28.78
N THR A 9 1.60 2.01 -29.48
CA THR A 9 0.80 0.81 -29.18
C THR A 9 1.18 0.18 -27.84
N LEU A 10 2.47 0.15 -27.48
CA LEU A 10 2.94 -0.31 -26.16
C LEU A 10 2.50 0.60 -25.00
N SER A 11 2.34 1.90 -25.24
CA SER A 11 1.87 2.84 -24.21
C SER A 11 0.37 2.73 -23.94
N ILE A 12 -0.43 2.33 -24.94
CA ILE A 12 -1.88 2.17 -24.80
C ILE A 12 -2.21 0.86 -24.07
N THR A 13 -1.51 -0.24 -24.38
CA THR A 13 -1.67 -1.52 -23.65
C THR A 13 -1.20 -1.44 -22.20
N ALA A 14 -0.13 -0.69 -21.92
CA ALA A 14 0.34 -0.46 -20.55
C ALA A 14 -0.67 0.33 -19.69
N ASN A 15 -1.42 1.27 -20.29
CA ASN A 15 -2.45 2.03 -19.58
C ASN A 15 -3.75 1.23 -19.37
N CYS A 16 -4.14 0.34 -20.30
CA CYS A 16 -5.28 -0.56 -20.08
C CYS A 16 -5.02 -1.57 -18.96
N LEU A 17 -3.81 -2.13 -18.86
CA LEU A 17 -3.42 -3.03 -17.77
C LEU A 17 -3.38 -2.34 -16.40
N ARG A 18 -3.12 -1.02 -16.36
CA ARG A 18 -3.08 -0.24 -15.12
C ARG A 18 -4.47 0.11 -14.59
N VAL A 19 -5.46 0.27 -15.46
CA VAL A 19 -6.87 0.54 -15.08
C VAL A 19 -7.57 -0.74 -14.59
N SER A 20 -7.29 -1.90 -15.19
CA SER A 20 -7.90 -3.17 -14.77
C SER A 20 -7.41 -3.68 -13.41
N LEU A 21 -6.22 -3.29 -12.94
CA LEU A 21 -5.70 -3.68 -11.63
C LEU A 21 -6.22 -2.81 -10.47
N PHE A 22 -6.93 -1.70 -10.74
CA PHE A 22 -7.48 -0.81 -9.72
C PHE A 22 -9.00 -0.93 -9.50
N SER A 23 -9.73 -1.71 -10.32
CA SER A 23 -11.20 -1.83 -10.22
C SER A 23 -11.71 -3.16 -9.64
N CYS A 24 -10.86 -4.02 -9.09
CA CYS A 24 -11.29 -5.25 -8.40
C CYS A 24 -10.99 -5.14 -6.90
N GLY A 25 -11.84 -4.41 -6.17
CA GLY A 25 -11.69 -4.32 -4.72
C GLY A 25 -12.55 -3.28 -4.03
N GLU A 26 -13.85 -3.18 -4.33
CA GLU A 26 -14.82 -2.52 -3.44
C GLU A 26 -16.26 -2.85 -3.87
N GLU A 27 -16.81 -3.96 -3.38
CA GLU A 27 -18.26 -4.18 -3.34
C GLU A 27 -18.60 -4.91 -2.04
N GLY A 28 -19.42 -4.28 -1.18
CA GLY A 28 -20.06 -4.98 -0.06
C GLY A 28 -20.19 -4.19 1.25
N ARG A 29 -20.97 -3.11 1.26
CA ARG A 29 -21.80 -2.74 2.43
C ARG A 29 -22.90 -1.76 2.01
N ARG A 30 -24.12 -2.27 1.84
CA ARG A 30 -25.36 -1.47 1.74
C ARG A 30 -26.07 -1.50 3.08
N SER A 31 -26.52 -0.34 3.54
CA SER A 31 -27.78 -0.17 4.29
C SER A 31 -28.20 1.32 4.29
N PRO A 32 -29.49 1.62 4.48
CA PRO A 32 -30.25 2.44 3.55
C PRO A 32 -30.64 3.80 4.13
N PHE A 33 -30.72 4.84 3.30
CA PHE A 33 -31.63 5.96 3.53
C PHE A 33 -32.17 6.49 2.19
N HIS A 34 -33.49 6.48 2.07
CA HIS A 34 -34.25 7.13 1.02
C HIS A 34 -34.10 8.65 1.11
N ASN A 35 -33.90 9.31 -0.03
CA ASN A 35 -34.84 10.36 -0.42
C ASN A 35 -34.81 10.63 -1.93
N LYS A 36 -36.01 10.72 -2.49
CA LYS A 36 -36.32 11.06 -3.87
C LYS A 36 -36.30 12.59 -4.00
N THR A 37 -35.68 13.10 -5.06
CA THR A 37 -36.25 14.21 -5.87
C THR A 37 -35.55 14.25 -7.21
N SER A 38 -36.38 14.13 -8.25
CA SER A 38 -36.13 14.23 -9.67
C SER A 38 -35.94 15.67 -10.13
N HIS A 39 -35.07 15.92 -11.11
CA HIS A 39 -35.40 16.48 -12.43
C HIS A 39 -34.19 16.41 -13.39
N PRO A 40 -34.39 16.23 -14.72
CA PRO A 40 -33.34 15.87 -15.67
C PRO A 40 -32.80 17.07 -16.45
N VAL A 41 -31.50 17.06 -16.76
CA VAL A 41 -30.89 17.93 -17.78
C VAL A 41 -30.38 17.04 -18.92
N THR A 42 -30.91 17.34 -20.10
CA THR A 42 -30.61 16.78 -21.42
C THR A 42 -29.14 16.95 -21.83
N ALA A 43 -28.52 15.88 -22.34
CA ALA A 43 -27.26 15.95 -23.10
C ALA A 43 -27.34 15.09 -24.38
N ALA A 44 -27.01 15.73 -25.50
CA ALA A 44 -27.21 15.27 -26.86
C ALA A 44 -26.28 14.12 -27.28
N LYS A 45 -26.83 13.16 -28.05
CA LYS A 45 -26.09 12.15 -28.80
C LYS A 45 -25.51 12.79 -30.08
N GLY A 46 -24.19 12.85 -30.18
CA GLY A 46 -23.48 13.13 -31.44
C GLY A 46 -22.94 11.84 -32.05
N ASN A 47 -23.48 11.42 -33.20
CA ASN A 47 -22.88 10.36 -34.03
C ASN A 47 -21.64 10.93 -34.77
N PRO A 48 -20.52 10.19 -34.85
CA PRO A 48 -19.37 10.59 -35.67
C PRO A 48 -19.63 10.38 -37.18
N PRO A 49 -18.98 11.16 -38.05
CA PRO A 49 -19.28 11.21 -39.49
C PRO A 49 -18.84 9.95 -40.27
N PRO A 50 -19.48 9.65 -41.42
CA PRO A 50 -19.41 8.37 -42.12
C PRO A 50 -18.04 8.00 -42.73
N ARG A 51 -17.02 8.87 -42.66
CA ARG A 51 -15.71 8.62 -43.30
C ARG A 51 -14.69 7.87 -42.43
N PHE A 52 -14.92 7.70 -41.12
CA PHE A 52 -14.01 6.96 -40.23
C PHE A 52 -14.26 5.44 -40.22
N ALA A 53 -15.49 5.00 -40.43
CA ALA A 53 -15.85 3.57 -40.46
C ALA A 53 -15.41 2.88 -41.76
N GLU A 54 -15.28 3.63 -42.86
CA GLU A 54 -14.84 3.12 -44.17
C GLU A 54 -13.32 2.90 -44.24
N MET A 55 -12.52 3.77 -43.60
CA MET A 55 -11.06 3.61 -43.55
C MET A 55 -10.62 2.39 -42.69
N LEU A 56 -11.37 2.04 -41.65
CA LEU A 56 -11.08 0.88 -40.79
C LEU A 56 -11.39 -0.47 -41.49
N ARG A 57 -12.36 -0.50 -42.42
CA ARG A 57 -12.67 -1.71 -43.20
C ARG A 57 -11.68 -2.00 -44.33
N LEU A 58 -11.06 -0.96 -44.90
CA LEU A 58 -10.03 -1.08 -45.95
C LEU A 58 -8.66 -1.49 -45.39
N ALA A 59 -8.33 -1.16 -44.15
CA ALA A 59 -7.09 -1.60 -43.49
C ALA A 59 -7.14 -3.09 -43.07
N ALA A 60 -8.32 -3.61 -42.69
CA ALA A 60 -8.50 -5.01 -42.30
C ALA A 60 -8.46 -5.99 -43.48
N THR A 61 -8.80 -5.53 -44.69
CA THR A 61 -8.87 -6.38 -45.89
C THR A 61 -7.57 -6.47 -46.68
N SER A 62 -6.62 -5.54 -46.51
CA SER A 62 -5.30 -5.61 -47.19
C SER A 62 -4.24 -6.44 -46.47
N LEU A 63 -4.41 -6.71 -45.17
CA LEU A 63 -3.52 -7.59 -44.39
C LEU A 63 -3.85 -9.08 -44.50
N CYS A 64 -5.06 -9.45 -44.96
CA CYS A 64 -5.47 -10.84 -45.14
C CYS A 64 -5.13 -11.44 -46.52
N LEU A 65 -4.59 -10.66 -47.47
CA LEU A 65 -4.32 -11.13 -48.85
C LEU A 65 -2.83 -11.23 -49.21
N ARG A 66 -1.89 -11.00 -48.27
CA ARG A 66 -0.43 -11.08 -48.54
C ARG A 66 0.32 -12.25 -47.91
N CYS A 67 -0.36 -13.22 -47.30
CA CYS A 67 0.26 -14.43 -46.74
C CYS A 67 -0.08 -15.70 -47.54
N ARG A 68 -0.03 -15.65 -48.87
CA ARG A 68 -0.15 -16.87 -49.70
C ARG A 68 1.02 -16.94 -50.68
N ARG A 69 2.02 -17.74 -50.31
CA ARG A 69 3.07 -18.42 -51.12
C ARG A 69 4.46 -18.32 -50.47
N VAL A 70 4.83 -19.30 -49.65
CA VAL A 70 6.20 -19.89 -49.55
C VAL A 70 6.03 -21.35 -49.07
N PRO A 71 6.82 -22.32 -49.57
CA PRO A 71 6.57 -23.76 -49.42
C PRO A 71 6.93 -24.30 -48.02
N THR A 72 6.24 -25.39 -47.68
CA THR A 72 6.40 -26.28 -46.54
C THR A 72 7.85 -26.68 -46.24
N LEU A 73 8.38 -26.20 -45.11
CA LEU A 73 9.51 -26.81 -44.40
C LEU A 73 8.98 -27.33 -43.06
N GLY A 74 9.19 -28.62 -42.84
CA GLY A 74 8.59 -29.42 -41.77
C GLY A 74 8.85 -28.87 -40.37
N LEU A 75 7.85 -28.17 -39.83
CA LEU A 75 7.68 -28.07 -38.39
C LEU A 75 7.10 -29.39 -37.91
N ARG A 76 7.85 -30.08 -37.05
CA ARG A 76 7.36 -31.23 -36.27
C ARG A 76 6.04 -30.84 -35.62
N LEU A 77 4.95 -31.30 -36.22
CA LEU A 77 3.64 -31.37 -35.59
C LEU A 77 3.82 -32.24 -34.36
N ARG A 78 3.90 -31.58 -33.20
CA ARG A 78 3.62 -32.22 -31.92
C ARG A 78 2.25 -32.87 -32.09
N PRO A 79 2.09 -34.18 -31.86
CA PRO A 79 0.77 -34.79 -31.94
C PRO A 79 -0.16 -34.01 -31.02
N CYS A 80 -1.19 -33.38 -31.59
CA CYS A 80 -2.37 -33.00 -30.84
C CYS A 80 -2.94 -34.31 -30.30
N ALA A 81 -2.49 -34.69 -29.10
CA ALA A 81 -3.16 -35.71 -28.32
C ALA A 81 -4.55 -35.14 -28.00
N SER A 82 -5.54 -35.63 -28.75
CA SER A 82 -6.95 -35.60 -28.39
C SER A 82 -7.19 -36.50 -27.18
N LEU A 83 -6.60 -36.13 -26.03
CA LEU A 83 -7.06 -36.60 -24.74
C LEU A 83 -8.05 -35.56 -24.26
N SER A 84 -9.34 -35.88 -24.33
CA SER A 84 -10.34 -35.28 -23.45
C SER A 84 -9.91 -35.58 -22.02
N GLN A 85 -9.00 -34.77 -21.48
CA GLN A 85 -8.58 -34.89 -20.09
C GLN A 85 -9.81 -34.52 -19.27
N SER A 86 -10.48 -35.54 -18.72
CA SER A 86 -11.55 -35.34 -17.75
C SER A 86 -10.95 -34.72 -16.49
N GLU A 87 -11.74 -33.91 -15.78
CA GLU A 87 -11.33 -33.44 -14.46
C GLU A 87 -11.02 -34.64 -13.57
N ASN A 88 -10.01 -34.51 -12.72
CA ASN A 88 -9.70 -35.46 -11.67
C ASN A 88 -10.85 -35.43 -10.65
N GLN A 89 -11.79 -36.36 -10.79
CA GLN A 89 -13.00 -36.41 -10.00
C GLN A 89 -12.70 -36.51 -8.50
N GLU A 90 -11.65 -37.25 -8.10
CA GLU A 90 -11.21 -37.35 -6.71
C GLU A 90 -10.82 -35.99 -6.13
N THR A 91 -10.17 -35.14 -6.93
CA THR A 91 -9.81 -33.77 -6.52
C THR A 91 -11.05 -32.89 -6.39
N VAL A 92 -11.99 -33.00 -7.34
CA VAL A 92 -13.23 -32.23 -7.32
C VAL A 92 -14.08 -32.60 -6.10
N ASP A 93 -14.24 -33.90 -5.83
CA ASP A 93 -15.00 -34.41 -4.69
C ASP A 93 -14.33 -33.99 -3.36
N ALA A 94 -13.01 -34.11 -3.25
CA ALA A 94 -12.28 -33.65 -2.08
C ALA A 94 -12.44 -32.14 -1.83
N LEU A 95 -12.47 -31.32 -2.89
CA LEU A 95 -12.71 -29.88 -2.75
C LEU A 95 -14.15 -29.57 -2.30
N TYR A 96 -15.15 -30.33 -2.78
CA TYR A 96 -16.52 -30.22 -2.29
C TYR A 96 -16.66 -30.62 -0.83
N ASP A 97 -16.04 -31.74 -0.41
CA ASP A 97 -16.00 -32.19 0.99
C ASP A 97 -15.41 -31.11 1.91
N LEU A 98 -14.43 -30.36 1.41
CA LEU A 98 -13.79 -29.24 2.11
C LEU A 98 -14.57 -27.92 2.02
N SER A 99 -15.77 -27.91 1.43
CA SER A 99 -16.59 -26.72 1.21
C SER A 99 -15.90 -25.62 0.38
N VAL A 100 -15.01 -26.01 -0.54
CA VAL A 100 -14.34 -25.09 -1.46
C VAL A 100 -15.28 -24.73 -2.61
N ASP A 101 -15.30 -23.45 -2.99
CA ASP A 101 -16.02 -23.00 -4.19
C ASP A 101 -15.29 -23.47 -5.46
N VAL A 102 -15.65 -24.67 -5.93
CA VAL A 102 -15.07 -25.29 -7.13
C VAL A 102 -15.37 -24.47 -8.40
N GLN A 103 -16.50 -23.75 -8.44
CA GLN A 103 -16.83 -22.89 -9.58
C GLN A 103 -15.83 -21.74 -9.69
N LYS A 104 -15.42 -21.16 -8.56
CA LYS A 104 -14.34 -20.17 -8.50
C LYS A 104 -13.00 -20.78 -8.90
N VAL A 105 -12.67 -21.99 -8.47
CA VAL A 105 -11.44 -22.70 -8.86
C VAL A 105 -11.39 -22.89 -10.38
N ARG A 106 -12.46 -23.38 -11.01
CA ARG A 106 -12.56 -23.55 -12.47
C ARG A 106 -12.31 -22.25 -13.22
N LYS A 107 -12.90 -21.14 -12.75
CA LYS A 107 -12.72 -19.80 -13.35
C LYS A 107 -11.30 -19.26 -13.20
N LEU A 108 -10.67 -19.44 -12.03
CA LEU A 108 -9.35 -18.90 -11.75
C LEU A 108 -8.24 -19.75 -12.38
N LYS A 109 -8.23 -21.05 -12.08
CA LYS A 109 -7.15 -21.99 -12.44
C LYS A 109 -7.70 -23.41 -12.65
N GLY A 110 -8.67 -23.56 -13.56
CA GLY A 110 -9.29 -24.85 -13.84
C GLY A 110 -8.31 -25.96 -14.25
N TRP A 111 -7.16 -25.60 -14.84
CA TRP A 111 -6.10 -26.55 -15.19
C TRP A 111 -5.63 -27.41 -14.00
N VAL A 112 -5.73 -26.92 -12.76
CA VAL A 112 -5.35 -27.65 -11.53
C VAL A 112 -6.21 -28.90 -11.36
N LEU A 113 -7.49 -28.83 -11.73
CA LEU A 113 -8.42 -29.95 -11.60
C LEU A 113 -8.12 -31.09 -12.56
N PHE A 114 -7.30 -30.88 -13.59
CA PHE A 114 -6.91 -31.94 -14.54
C PHE A 114 -5.57 -32.59 -14.16
N ARG A 115 -4.94 -32.15 -13.07
CA ARG A 115 -3.63 -32.65 -12.63
C ARG A 115 -3.79 -33.82 -11.66
N SER A 116 -2.84 -34.73 -11.78
CA SER A 116 -2.59 -35.83 -10.85
C SER A 116 -1.07 -35.94 -10.69
N PRO A 117 -0.55 -36.17 -9.47
CA PRO A 117 -1.28 -36.37 -8.21
C PRO A 117 -1.91 -35.07 -7.66
N SER A 118 -2.84 -35.23 -6.70
CA SER A 118 -3.51 -34.16 -5.96
C SER A 118 -3.63 -34.57 -4.50
N TYR A 119 -3.33 -33.64 -3.60
CA TYR A 119 -3.17 -33.84 -2.16
C TYR A 119 -4.13 -32.95 -1.36
N ALA A 120 -5.33 -32.71 -1.88
CA ALA A 120 -6.27 -31.75 -1.31
C ALA A 120 -6.62 -32.05 0.16
N LYS A 121 -6.79 -33.33 0.52
CA LYS A 121 -7.16 -33.75 1.88
C LYS A 121 -5.99 -33.63 2.86
N GLU A 122 -4.79 -33.99 2.39
CA GLU A 122 -3.54 -33.94 3.14
C GLU A 122 -3.13 -32.50 3.44
N VAL A 123 -3.14 -31.63 2.43
CA VAL A 123 -2.86 -30.19 2.59
C VAL A 123 -3.89 -29.54 3.50
N ALA A 124 -5.17 -29.89 3.37
CA ALA A 124 -6.20 -29.43 4.28
C ALA A 124 -6.00 -29.94 5.72
N GLY A 125 -5.55 -31.19 5.89
CA GLY A 125 -5.15 -31.77 7.17
C GLY A 125 -4.06 -30.95 7.84
N GLN A 126 -2.95 -30.71 7.13
CA GLN A 126 -1.82 -29.94 7.65
C GLN A 126 -2.18 -28.49 8.00
N LEU A 127 -3.02 -27.84 7.20
CA LEU A 127 -3.53 -26.50 7.54
C LEU A 127 -4.38 -26.54 8.82
N ARG A 128 -5.21 -27.57 9.01
CA ARG A 128 -6.00 -27.77 10.25
C ARG A 128 -5.12 -28.07 11.46
N ASP A 129 -4.06 -28.86 11.29
CA ASP A 129 -3.09 -29.16 12.35
C ASP A 129 -2.37 -27.91 12.82
N MET A 130 -2.17 -26.91 11.94
CA MET A 130 -1.67 -25.58 12.30
C MET A 130 -2.73 -24.66 12.95
N GLY A 131 -3.97 -25.13 13.08
CA GLY A 131 -5.08 -24.40 13.71
C GLY A 131 -5.98 -23.62 12.73
N ALA A 132 -5.91 -23.88 11.42
CA ALA A 132 -6.85 -23.28 10.47
C ALA A 132 -8.25 -23.89 10.61
N SER A 133 -9.28 -23.05 10.64
CA SER A 133 -10.67 -23.54 10.58
C SER A 133 -11.02 -24.03 9.18
N GLY A 134 -12.04 -24.89 9.06
CA GLY A 134 -12.52 -25.37 7.76
C GLY A 134 -12.82 -24.23 6.78
N ALA A 135 -13.42 -23.15 7.26
CA ALA A 135 -13.70 -21.97 6.45
C ALA A 135 -12.43 -21.22 5.97
N VAL A 136 -11.36 -21.22 6.76
CA VAL A 136 -10.06 -20.65 6.37
C VAL A 136 -9.39 -21.52 5.30
N VAL A 137 -9.37 -22.84 5.51
CA VAL A 137 -8.85 -23.80 4.53
C VAL A 137 -9.58 -23.69 3.19
N ALA A 138 -10.92 -23.67 3.23
CA ALA A 138 -11.74 -23.54 2.03
C ALA A 138 -11.40 -22.27 1.23
N ARG A 139 -11.23 -21.14 1.95
CA ARG A 139 -10.86 -19.86 1.35
C ARG A 139 -9.45 -19.87 0.76
N ILE A 140 -8.47 -20.46 1.42
CA ILE A 140 -7.10 -20.60 0.91
C ILE A 140 -7.10 -21.40 -0.40
N LEU A 141 -7.75 -22.56 -0.42
CA LEU A 141 -7.79 -23.41 -1.62
C LEU A 141 -8.59 -22.76 -2.76
N ALA A 142 -9.63 -21.99 -2.45
CA ALA A 142 -10.38 -21.23 -3.45
C ALA A 142 -9.59 -20.05 -4.06
N THR A 143 -8.69 -19.43 -3.31
CA THR A 143 -7.87 -18.29 -3.78
C THR A 143 -6.53 -18.73 -4.37
N HIS A 144 -6.02 -19.89 -3.96
CA HIS A 144 -4.78 -20.47 -4.46
C HIS A 144 -4.91 -21.98 -4.70
N PRO A 145 -5.57 -22.39 -5.80
CA PRO A 145 -5.87 -23.79 -6.08
C PRO A 145 -4.64 -24.67 -6.25
N GLU A 146 -3.50 -24.13 -6.68
CA GLU A 146 -2.27 -24.91 -6.86
C GLU A 146 -1.75 -25.54 -5.57
N ALA A 147 -2.18 -25.06 -4.39
CA ALA A 147 -1.84 -25.65 -3.11
C ALA A 147 -2.13 -27.15 -3.06
N VAL A 148 -3.17 -27.63 -3.76
CA VAL A 148 -3.53 -29.06 -3.77
C VAL A 148 -2.53 -29.92 -4.54
N LEU A 149 -1.65 -29.31 -5.34
CA LEU A 149 -0.60 -30.03 -6.08
C LEU A 149 0.73 -30.08 -5.32
N CYS A 150 0.80 -29.44 -4.16
CA CYS A 150 2.00 -29.46 -3.34
C CYS A 150 2.10 -30.79 -2.59
N ASP A 151 3.28 -31.41 -2.66
CA ASP A 151 3.54 -32.64 -1.93
C ASP A 151 3.44 -32.41 -0.40
N PRO A 152 2.79 -33.31 0.37
CA PRO A 152 2.62 -33.13 1.82
C PRO A 152 3.92 -33.07 2.62
N GLU A 153 5.00 -33.74 2.20
CA GLU A 153 6.31 -33.62 2.83
C GLU A 153 6.90 -32.23 2.59
N GLU A 154 6.76 -31.77 1.34
CA GLU A 154 7.17 -30.44 0.94
C GLU A 154 6.46 -29.33 1.72
N VAL A 155 5.17 -29.48 2.00
CA VAL A 155 4.40 -28.52 2.81
C VAL A 155 4.85 -28.54 4.28
N ARG A 156 5.18 -29.70 4.85
CA ARG A 156 5.75 -29.82 6.20
C ARG A 156 7.11 -29.16 6.33
N SER A 157 8.04 -29.42 5.42
CA SER A 157 9.35 -28.75 5.44
C SER A 157 9.21 -27.24 5.33
N GLN A 158 8.19 -26.77 4.59
CA GLN A 158 7.95 -25.35 4.46
C GLN A 158 7.35 -24.74 5.74
N GLN A 159 6.48 -25.46 6.42
CA GLN A 159 6.01 -25.09 7.76
C GLN A 159 7.19 -24.91 8.73
N GLU A 160 8.14 -25.83 8.78
CA GLU A 160 9.33 -25.74 9.65
C GLU A 160 10.16 -24.48 9.37
N VAL A 161 10.40 -24.19 8.10
CA VAL A 161 11.14 -22.98 7.67
C VAL A 161 10.41 -21.72 8.15
N TRP A 162 9.10 -21.62 7.94
CA TRP A 162 8.33 -20.47 8.40
C TRP A 162 8.23 -20.36 9.91
N MET A 163 8.20 -21.48 10.64
CA MET A 163 8.19 -21.51 12.10
C MET A 163 9.51 -21.03 12.71
N SER A 164 10.61 -20.98 11.96
CA SER A 164 11.84 -20.31 12.41
C SER A 164 11.71 -18.77 12.51
N VAL A 165 10.70 -18.20 11.84
CA VAL A 165 10.42 -16.76 11.81
C VAL A 165 9.13 -16.41 12.54
N CYS A 166 8.09 -17.24 12.41
CA CYS A 166 6.79 -16.99 13.01
C CYS A 166 6.78 -17.43 14.49
N PRO A 167 6.25 -16.61 15.41
CA PRO A 167 6.24 -16.95 16.84
C PRO A 167 5.15 -17.97 17.20
N SER A 168 4.16 -18.22 16.34
CA SER A 168 3.12 -19.23 16.56
C SER A 168 2.52 -19.75 15.26
N GLN A 169 1.95 -20.96 15.29
CA GLN A 169 1.24 -21.55 14.16
C GLN A 169 0.00 -20.73 13.75
N LYS A 170 -0.70 -20.13 14.72
CA LYS A 170 -1.85 -19.25 14.45
C LYS A 170 -1.45 -18.03 13.61
N GLU A 171 -0.29 -17.42 13.89
CA GLU A 171 0.22 -16.32 13.09
C GLU A 171 0.63 -16.77 11.69
N LEU A 172 1.23 -17.96 11.57
CA LEU A 172 1.55 -18.56 10.28
C LEU A 172 0.29 -18.78 9.43
N VAL A 173 -0.77 -19.37 9.99
CA VAL A 173 -2.07 -19.52 9.29
C VAL A 173 -2.60 -18.17 8.83
N GLY A 174 -2.51 -17.13 9.67
CA GLY A 174 -2.91 -15.78 9.28
C GLY A 174 -2.10 -15.17 8.12
N ILE A 175 -0.84 -15.56 7.96
CA ILE A 175 -0.01 -15.19 6.80
C ILE A 175 -0.43 -16.00 5.57
N ILE A 176 -0.59 -17.32 5.69
CA ILE A 176 -0.99 -18.21 4.60
C ILE A 176 -2.36 -17.79 4.04
N GLU A 177 -3.31 -17.44 4.91
CA GLU A 177 -4.63 -16.97 4.50
C GLU A 177 -4.56 -15.70 3.64
N LYS A 178 -3.71 -14.74 4.02
CA LYS A 178 -3.56 -13.47 3.29
C LYS A 178 -2.72 -13.61 2.03
N PHE A 179 -1.69 -14.47 2.07
CA PHE A 179 -0.67 -14.58 1.02
C PHE A 179 -0.29 -16.05 0.75
N PRO A 180 -1.22 -16.88 0.26
CA PRO A 180 -1.01 -18.32 0.11
C PRO A 180 0.16 -18.64 -0.84
N ALA A 181 0.34 -17.85 -1.90
CA ALA A 181 1.42 -18.02 -2.87
C ALA A 181 2.83 -17.90 -2.27
N SER A 182 2.99 -17.27 -1.09
CA SER A 182 4.30 -17.16 -0.43
C SER A 182 4.65 -18.39 0.40
N PHE A 183 3.64 -19.14 0.82
CA PHE A 183 3.81 -20.40 1.54
C PHE A 183 3.91 -21.57 0.55
N PHE A 184 2.97 -21.66 -0.41
CA PHE A 184 2.97 -22.65 -1.49
C PHE A 184 3.92 -22.26 -2.63
N THR A 185 5.16 -21.94 -2.26
CA THR A 185 6.21 -21.50 -3.17
C THR A 185 6.79 -22.71 -3.93
N PRO A 186 6.97 -22.63 -5.27
CA PRO A 186 7.58 -23.70 -6.04
C PRO A 186 8.98 -24.07 -5.54
N ALA A 187 9.41 -25.31 -5.74
CA ALA A 187 10.70 -25.83 -5.27
C ALA A 187 11.89 -24.90 -5.61
N SER A 188 11.91 -24.30 -6.81
CA SER A 188 12.97 -23.39 -7.28
C SER A 188 13.15 -22.11 -6.46
N HIS A 189 12.18 -21.75 -5.62
CA HIS A 189 12.20 -20.53 -4.82
C HIS A 189 12.40 -20.80 -3.32
N ARG A 190 12.46 -22.08 -2.90
CA ARG A 190 12.62 -22.47 -1.49
C ARG A 190 14.02 -22.18 -0.97
N ASP A 191 15.05 -22.42 -1.78
CA ASP A 191 16.43 -22.11 -1.42
C ASP A 191 16.64 -20.61 -1.23
N ASN A 192 15.98 -19.80 -2.07
CA ASN A 192 15.95 -18.35 -1.92
C ASN A 192 15.30 -17.93 -0.59
N GLN A 193 14.18 -18.56 -0.23
CA GLN A 193 13.51 -18.29 1.04
C GLN A 193 14.34 -18.66 2.26
N ARG A 194 14.95 -19.84 2.27
CA ARG A 194 15.85 -20.25 3.35
C ARG A 194 17.04 -19.29 3.46
N SER A 195 17.64 -18.92 2.34
CA SER A 195 18.74 -17.96 2.27
C SER A 195 18.32 -16.57 2.75
N ASN A 196 17.12 -16.10 2.41
CA ASN A 196 16.58 -14.82 2.88
C ASN A 196 16.29 -14.83 4.37
N ILE A 197 15.72 -15.91 4.91
CA ILE A 197 15.48 -16.05 6.34
C ILE A 197 16.81 -16.00 7.10
N ALA A 198 17.79 -16.78 6.65
CA ALA A 198 19.14 -16.75 7.20
C ALA A 198 19.71 -15.33 7.12
N PHE A 199 19.65 -14.68 5.95
CA PHE A 199 20.14 -13.31 5.77
C PHE A 199 19.51 -12.31 6.74
N PHE A 200 18.17 -12.28 6.86
CA PHE A 200 17.49 -11.36 7.77
C PHE A 200 17.79 -11.65 9.25
N GLN A 201 18.03 -12.92 9.62
CA GLN A 201 18.52 -13.30 10.95
C GLN A 201 19.96 -12.80 11.18
N HIS A 202 20.85 -12.90 10.18
CA HIS A 202 22.23 -12.41 10.25
C HIS A 202 22.33 -10.89 10.35
N LEU A 203 21.35 -10.13 9.83
CA LEU A 203 21.27 -8.68 10.05
C LEU A 203 21.06 -8.30 11.53
N ASN A 204 20.87 -9.29 12.41
CA ASN A 204 20.70 -9.13 13.87
C ASN A 204 19.59 -8.14 14.21
N LEU A 205 18.58 -8.04 13.34
CA LEU A 205 17.39 -7.21 13.56
C LEU A 205 16.58 -7.77 14.72
N ASN A 206 15.83 -6.90 15.41
CA ASN A 206 14.90 -7.37 16.43
C ASN A 206 13.95 -8.42 15.84
N LYS A 207 13.79 -9.56 16.53
CA LYS A 207 12.91 -10.68 16.13
C LYS A 207 11.53 -10.19 15.70
N ARG A 208 10.96 -9.20 16.40
CA ARG A 208 9.66 -8.60 16.09
C ARG A 208 9.59 -7.93 14.70
N VAL A 209 10.71 -7.44 14.18
CA VAL A 209 10.78 -6.84 12.84
C VAL A 209 10.78 -7.93 11.80
N ILE A 210 11.59 -8.97 11.99
CA ILE A 210 11.67 -10.13 11.10
C ILE A 210 10.31 -10.84 11.03
N THR A 211 9.61 -11.01 12.17
CA THR A 211 8.27 -11.60 12.22
C THR A 211 7.22 -10.71 11.54
N LYS A 212 7.39 -9.38 11.57
CA LYS A 212 6.49 -8.43 10.91
C LYS A 212 6.67 -8.35 9.40
N LEU A 213 7.87 -8.58 8.86
CA LEU A 213 8.13 -8.54 7.41
C LEU A 213 7.10 -9.35 6.59
N PRO A 214 6.84 -10.63 6.91
CA PRO A 214 5.84 -11.41 6.19
C PRO A 214 4.40 -11.01 6.54
N MET A 215 4.12 -10.62 7.79
CA MET A 215 2.77 -10.24 8.23
C MET A 215 2.27 -8.92 7.64
N ALA A 216 3.17 -7.99 7.39
CA ALA A 216 2.86 -6.65 6.92
C ALA A 216 2.61 -6.58 5.40
N GLY A 217 2.58 -7.72 4.71
CA GLY A 217 2.21 -7.79 3.30
C GLY A 217 3.37 -7.77 2.31
N ALA A 218 4.61 -7.96 2.77
CA ALA A 218 5.78 -8.13 1.91
C ALA A 218 6.36 -9.57 1.92
N PRO A 219 5.56 -10.65 1.87
CA PRO A 219 6.11 -12.00 1.90
C PRO A 219 6.89 -12.35 0.62
N GLN A 220 6.65 -11.61 -0.48
CA GLN A 220 7.47 -11.70 -1.70
C GLN A 220 8.94 -11.36 -1.47
N SER A 221 9.27 -10.61 -0.42
CA SER A 221 10.68 -10.35 -0.06
C SER A 221 11.42 -11.64 0.25
N PHE A 222 10.73 -12.71 0.65
CA PHE A 222 11.35 -14.00 0.95
C PHE A 222 11.49 -14.90 -0.29
N SER A 223 10.67 -14.73 -1.33
CA SER A 223 10.71 -15.59 -2.54
C SER A 223 11.71 -15.10 -3.61
N ARG A 224 12.23 -13.88 -3.47
CA ARG A 224 13.23 -13.28 -4.38
C ARG A 224 14.64 -13.82 -4.12
N PRO A 225 15.55 -13.81 -5.11
CA PRO A 225 16.96 -14.14 -4.88
C PRO A 225 17.57 -13.30 -3.75
N VAL A 226 18.35 -13.95 -2.88
CA VAL A 226 18.90 -13.31 -1.66
C VAL A 226 19.82 -12.13 -1.98
N GLU A 227 20.51 -12.19 -3.11
CA GLU A 227 21.42 -11.15 -3.61
C GLU A 227 20.69 -9.84 -3.85
N GLN A 228 19.40 -9.89 -4.23
CA GLN A 228 18.60 -8.69 -4.42
C GLN A 228 18.31 -7.99 -3.09
N ASN A 229 17.94 -8.76 -2.05
CA ASN A 229 17.72 -8.20 -0.72
C ASN A 229 19.02 -7.68 -0.12
N GLN A 230 20.13 -8.41 -0.30
CA GLN A 230 21.46 -7.95 0.10
C GLN A 230 21.81 -6.62 -0.56
N LYS A 231 21.65 -6.51 -1.89
CA LYS A 231 21.90 -5.27 -2.62
C LYS A 231 21.06 -4.12 -2.07
N VAL A 232 19.77 -4.33 -1.87
CA VAL A 232 18.87 -3.30 -1.32
C VAL A 232 19.36 -2.86 0.05
N VAL A 233 19.61 -3.79 0.98
CA VAL A 233 20.06 -3.47 2.34
C VAL A 233 21.41 -2.75 2.32
N CYS A 234 22.38 -3.21 1.53
CA CYS A 234 23.67 -2.56 1.38
C CYS A 234 23.52 -1.13 0.86
N THR A 235 22.69 -0.89 -0.15
CA THR A 235 22.44 0.46 -0.68
C THR A 235 21.72 1.35 0.34
N LEU A 236 20.78 0.81 1.13
CA LEU A 236 20.13 1.56 2.22
C LEU A 236 21.15 1.99 3.29
N GLN A 237 22.05 1.08 3.68
CA GLN A 237 23.14 1.34 4.62
C GLN A 237 24.13 2.38 4.08
N GLN A 238 24.57 2.23 2.84
CA GLN A 238 25.45 3.20 2.18
C GLN A 238 24.80 4.58 2.08
N THR A 239 23.52 4.65 1.70
CA THR A 239 22.79 5.93 1.63
C THR A 239 22.73 6.61 3.00
N TYR A 240 22.54 5.86 4.08
CA TYR A 240 22.58 6.40 5.43
C TYR A 240 23.96 6.99 5.80
N LEU A 241 25.05 6.30 5.45
CA LEU A 241 26.42 6.77 5.68
C LEU A 241 26.76 7.99 4.81
N GLU A 242 26.37 7.99 3.53
CA GLU A 242 26.56 9.14 2.61
C GLU A 242 25.84 10.41 3.08
N LEU A 243 24.75 10.25 3.82
CA LEU A 243 24.06 11.36 4.45
C LEU A 243 24.80 11.89 5.66
N GLY A 244 25.81 11.20 6.19
CA GLY A 244 26.54 11.55 7.41
C GLY A 244 25.99 10.87 8.67
N GLY A 245 25.27 9.75 8.51
CA GLY A 245 24.87 8.90 9.62
C GLY A 245 26.06 8.15 10.22
N GLU A 246 26.02 7.89 11.53
CA GLU A 246 27.08 7.17 12.24
C GLU A 246 26.94 5.66 12.05
N GLU A 247 28.05 4.96 11.77
CA GLU A 247 28.05 3.51 11.59
C GLU A 247 27.46 2.75 12.80
N ALA A 248 27.74 3.21 14.02
CA ALA A 248 27.18 2.65 15.26
C ALA A 248 25.63 2.66 15.28
N ASN A 249 25.01 3.64 14.61
CA ASN A 249 23.56 3.83 14.57
C ASN A 249 22.88 3.22 13.32
N MET A 250 23.67 2.74 12.36
CA MET A 250 23.19 2.19 11.09
C MET A 250 22.20 1.04 11.29
N LYS A 251 22.51 0.12 12.20
CA LYS A 251 21.64 -1.01 12.54
C LYS A 251 20.28 -0.55 13.08
N VAL A 252 20.30 0.41 14.00
CA VAL A 252 19.07 0.97 14.61
C VAL A 252 18.25 1.71 13.56
N CYS A 253 18.91 2.44 12.66
CA CYS A 253 18.25 3.12 11.54
C CYS A 253 17.54 2.11 10.60
N LEU A 254 18.25 1.07 10.16
CA LEU A 254 17.69 0.03 9.30
C LEU A 254 16.50 -0.66 9.97
N GLN A 255 16.63 -1.00 11.26
CA GLN A 255 15.55 -1.62 12.02
C GLN A 255 14.32 -0.71 12.11
N LYS A 256 14.50 0.59 12.36
CA LYS A 256 13.40 1.56 12.38
C LYS A 256 12.73 1.67 11.01
N LEU A 257 13.51 1.74 9.93
CA LEU A 257 13.01 1.83 8.57
C LEU A 257 12.16 0.61 8.20
N LEU A 258 12.67 -0.60 8.41
CA LEU A 258 11.95 -1.85 8.11
C LEU A 258 10.71 -2.05 9.01
N SER A 259 10.77 -1.58 10.26
CA SER A 259 9.60 -1.60 11.17
C SER A 259 8.48 -0.69 10.70
N GLN A 260 8.82 0.44 10.07
CA GLN A 260 7.86 1.42 9.56
C GLN A 260 7.33 1.04 8.17
N ASN A 261 8.21 0.60 7.28
CA ASN A 261 7.83 0.16 5.94
C ASN A 261 8.67 -1.04 5.45
N PRO A 262 8.13 -2.26 5.57
CA PRO A 262 8.79 -3.47 5.06
C PRO A 262 8.80 -3.55 3.53
N PHE A 263 7.91 -2.81 2.84
CA PHE A 263 7.86 -2.76 1.38
C PHE A 263 9.05 -2.03 0.76
N VAL A 264 9.88 -1.35 1.56
CA VAL A 264 11.12 -0.74 1.07
C VAL A 264 12.03 -1.78 0.42
N LEU A 265 12.00 -3.05 0.87
CA LEU A 265 12.76 -4.16 0.30
C LEU A 265 12.30 -4.54 -1.11
N LEU A 266 11.07 -4.19 -1.50
CA LEU A 266 10.51 -4.52 -2.79
C LEU A 266 10.75 -3.45 -3.85
N LYS A 267 11.20 -2.25 -3.45
CA LYS A 267 11.46 -1.11 -4.32
C LYS A 267 12.92 -1.06 -4.77
N PRO A 268 13.22 -0.45 -5.94
CA PRO A 268 14.60 -0.18 -6.31
C PRO A 268 15.24 0.74 -5.24
N PRO A 269 16.40 0.38 -4.67
CA PRO A 269 17.00 1.12 -3.56
C PRO A 269 17.43 2.54 -3.98
N GLU A 270 17.67 2.75 -5.27
CA GLU A 270 18.02 4.04 -5.86
C GLU A 270 16.91 5.08 -5.66
N VAL A 271 15.64 4.67 -5.56
CA VAL A 271 14.51 5.59 -5.35
C VAL A 271 14.65 6.32 -4.01
N LEU A 272 14.97 5.60 -2.94
CA LEU A 272 15.17 6.20 -1.62
C LEU A 272 16.35 7.18 -1.66
N ARG A 273 17.46 6.75 -2.27
CA ARG A 273 18.66 7.58 -2.42
C ARG A 273 18.35 8.87 -3.18
N GLN A 274 17.66 8.79 -4.32
CA GLN A 274 17.24 9.95 -5.12
C GLN A 274 16.35 10.90 -4.32
N ASN A 275 15.39 10.38 -3.56
CA ASN A 275 14.50 11.18 -2.72
C ASN A 275 15.27 11.96 -1.65
N LEU A 276 16.24 11.32 -0.99
CA LEU A 276 17.04 11.96 0.05
C LEU A 276 18.05 12.96 -0.52
N MET A 277 18.65 12.65 -1.67
CA MET A 277 19.55 13.59 -2.37
C MET A 277 18.80 14.81 -2.89
N PHE A 278 17.55 14.65 -3.36
CA PHE A 278 16.69 15.78 -3.71
C PHE A 278 16.46 16.70 -2.51
N LEU A 279 16.12 16.14 -1.34
CA LEU A 279 15.94 16.94 -0.12
C LEU A 279 17.26 17.59 0.34
N ARG A 280 18.40 16.90 0.23
CA ARG A 280 19.71 17.50 0.49
C ARG A 280 19.98 18.68 -0.43
N GLY A 281 19.63 18.57 -1.72
CA GLY A 281 19.72 19.66 -2.69
C GLY A 281 18.83 20.87 -2.39
N ARG A 282 17.77 20.70 -1.59
CA ARG A 282 16.94 21.78 -1.05
C ARG A 282 17.52 22.41 0.23
N GLY A 283 18.72 22.00 0.64
CA GLY A 283 19.44 22.55 1.79
C GLY A 283 18.99 22.02 3.15
N PHE A 284 18.34 20.86 3.20
CA PHE A 284 18.17 20.15 4.47
C PHE A 284 19.52 19.62 4.96
N SER A 285 19.84 19.86 6.24
CA SER A 285 21.05 19.32 6.85
C SER A 285 20.94 17.81 7.08
N THR A 286 22.07 17.13 7.25
CA THR A 286 22.14 15.71 7.63
C THR A 286 21.22 15.38 8.80
N ALA A 287 21.31 16.13 9.89
CA ALA A 287 20.50 15.88 11.09
C ALA A 287 19.00 16.03 10.80
N GLN A 288 18.61 17.00 9.97
CA GLN A 288 17.22 17.20 9.56
C GLN A 288 16.71 16.06 8.68
N LEU A 289 17.51 15.57 7.73
CA LEU A 289 17.16 14.44 6.86
C LEU A 289 16.98 13.14 7.66
N LEU A 290 17.89 12.86 8.60
CA LEU A 290 17.76 11.70 9.48
C LEU A 290 16.52 11.79 10.38
N ARG A 291 16.18 12.99 10.86
CA ARG A 291 14.93 13.24 11.59
C ARG A 291 13.70 13.02 10.71
N LEU A 292 13.70 13.50 9.46
CA LEU A 292 12.61 13.28 8.51
C LEU A 292 12.39 11.81 8.19
N LEU A 293 13.45 11.04 7.97
CA LEU A 293 13.37 9.58 7.75
C LEU A 293 12.58 8.88 8.86
N SER A 294 12.80 9.29 10.11
CA SER A 294 12.08 8.72 11.26
C SER A 294 10.60 9.14 11.31
N LYS A 295 10.25 10.32 10.80
CA LYS A 295 8.90 10.90 10.86
C LYS A 295 8.02 10.52 9.68
N LEU A 296 8.60 10.19 8.53
CA LEU A 296 7.85 9.86 7.32
C LEU A 296 7.11 8.51 7.39
N ARG A 297 7.21 7.78 8.52
CA ARG A 297 6.41 6.58 8.86
C ARG A 297 6.26 5.57 7.72
N GLY A 298 7.27 5.45 6.87
CA GLY A 298 7.24 4.53 5.74
C GLY A 298 6.96 5.13 4.36
N PHE A 299 6.46 6.36 4.24
CA PHE A 299 6.19 7.00 2.95
C PHE A 299 7.45 7.36 2.15
N VAL A 300 8.65 7.24 2.73
CA VAL A 300 9.90 7.68 2.09
C VAL A 300 10.16 6.98 0.74
N SER A 301 9.75 5.71 0.62
CA SER A 301 9.88 4.93 -0.62
C SER A 301 8.78 5.20 -1.65
N GLU A 302 7.73 5.93 -1.25
CA GLU A 302 6.62 6.36 -2.11
C GLU A 302 6.78 7.79 -2.60
N LEU A 303 7.71 8.55 -2.01
CA LEU A 303 8.07 9.88 -2.47
C LEU A 303 8.63 9.84 -3.90
N ASN A 304 8.37 10.92 -4.63
CA ASN A 304 8.90 11.17 -5.96
C ASN A 304 9.41 12.62 -6.01
N PRO A 305 10.65 12.89 -6.47
CA PRO A 305 11.20 14.24 -6.54
C PRO A 305 10.34 15.23 -7.31
N ASP A 306 9.70 14.81 -8.41
CA ASP A 306 8.86 15.71 -9.22
C ASP A 306 7.55 16.06 -8.51
N SER A 307 6.97 15.10 -7.80
CA SER A 307 5.77 15.33 -6.99
C SER A 307 6.10 16.22 -5.80
N MET A 308 7.19 15.91 -5.08
CA MET A 308 7.67 16.74 -3.97
C MET A 308 7.95 18.17 -4.43
N ARG A 309 8.57 18.37 -5.60
CA ARG A 309 8.83 19.70 -6.16
C ARG A 309 7.54 20.49 -6.35
N ARG A 310 6.50 19.90 -6.94
CA ARG A 310 5.20 20.56 -7.16
C ARG A 310 4.49 20.84 -5.83
N SER A 311 4.43 19.87 -4.93
CA SER A 311 3.78 20.03 -3.63
C SER A 311 4.46 21.08 -2.76
N LEU A 312 5.80 21.11 -2.76
CA LEU A 312 6.58 22.13 -2.03
C LEU A 312 6.42 23.52 -2.64
N ALA A 313 6.46 23.65 -3.96
CA ALA A 313 6.23 24.94 -4.64
C ALA A 313 4.84 25.48 -4.33
N PHE A 314 3.80 24.65 -4.47
CA PHE A 314 2.44 25.02 -4.09
C PHE A 314 2.32 25.43 -2.62
N SER A 315 2.95 24.68 -1.71
CA SER A 315 2.90 25.00 -0.28
C SER A 315 3.61 26.32 0.03
N GLN A 316 4.72 26.57 -0.64
CA GLN A 316 5.47 27.82 -0.51
C GLN A 316 4.63 29.02 -0.98
N ASP A 317 3.97 28.89 -2.14
CA ASP A 317 3.12 29.93 -2.71
C ASP A 317 1.86 30.16 -1.84
N ALA A 318 1.23 29.08 -1.35
CA ALA A 318 0.03 29.15 -0.53
C ALA A 318 0.28 29.76 0.86
N ILE A 319 1.47 29.53 1.43
CA ILE A 319 1.87 30.08 2.73
C ILE A 319 2.53 31.47 2.57
N GLY A 320 3.15 31.74 1.43
CA GLY A 320 3.91 32.96 1.18
C GLY A 320 5.22 33.03 1.97
N CYS A 321 5.90 31.89 2.18
CA CYS A 321 7.09 31.81 3.03
C CYS A 321 8.42 31.69 2.25
N SER A 322 9.51 32.01 2.94
CA SER A 322 10.87 31.77 2.46
C SER A 322 11.21 30.28 2.40
N GLU A 323 12.24 29.90 1.64
CA GLU A 323 12.68 28.50 1.57
C GLU A 323 13.18 27.98 2.93
N ALA A 324 13.74 28.85 3.78
CA ALA A 324 14.17 28.48 5.13
C ALA A 324 12.97 28.14 6.04
N GLU A 325 11.92 28.96 6.01
CA GLU A 325 10.68 28.73 6.76
C GLU A 325 9.96 27.48 6.26
N LEU A 326 9.89 27.29 4.94
CA LEU A 326 9.31 26.09 4.34
C LEU A 326 9.97 24.80 4.87
N ARG A 327 11.31 24.80 5.04
CA ARG A 327 12.02 23.66 5.62
C ARG A 327 11.60 23.38 7.06
N ASP A 328 11.44 24.42 7.89
CA ASP A 328 10.97 24.25 9.27
C ASP A 328 9.54 23.69 9.32
N ILE A 329 8.67 24.19 8.44
CA ILE A 329 7.29 23.71 8.29
C ILE A 329 7.27 22.24 7.87
N VAL A 330 8.09 21.83 6.90
CA VAL A 330 8.21 20.42 6.48
C VAL A 330 8.71 19.53 7.61
N LEU A 331 9.63 20.02 8.46
CA LEU A 331 10.09 19.26 9.63
C LEU A 331 8.99 19.06 10.67
N LYS A 332 8.06 20.00 10.80
CA LYS A 332 6.87 19.90 11.65
C LYS A 332 5.80 19.00 11.02
N CYS A 333 5.57 19.15 9.71
CA CYS A 333 4.55 18.45 8.94
C CYS A 333 5.14 17.80 7.66
N PRO A 334 5.72 16.59 7.76
CA PRO A 334 6.27 15.88 6.61
C PRO A 334 5.23 15.48 5.54
N ALA A 335 3.94 15.60 5.86
CA ALA A 335 2.83 15.38 4.94
C ALA A 335 2.87 16.23 3.68
N LEU A 336 3.51 17.40 3.74
CA LEU A 336 3.73 18.25 2.58
C LEU A 336 4.59 17.59 1.50
N LEU A 337 5.39 16.57 1.86
CA LEU A 337 6.23 15.84 0.91
C LEU A 337 5.47 14.76 0.14
N TYR A 338 4.51 14.07 0.77
CA TYR A 338 3.85 12.92 0.15
C TYR A 338 2.43 13.19 -0.35
N TYR A 339 1.74 14.22 0.14
CA TYR A 339 0.43 14.56 -0.43
C TYR A 339 0.57 15.23 -1.80
N PRO A 340 -0.26 14.84 -2.78
CA PRO A 340 -0.30 15.51 -4.07
C PRO A 340 -0.86 16.93 -3.90
N GLN A 341 -0.47 17.81 -4.83
CA GLN A 341 -0.89 19.21 -4.84
C GLN A 341 -2.42 19.39 -4.73
N SER A 342 -3.21 18.55 -5.40
CA SER A 342 -4.68 18.62 -5.33
C SER A 342 -5.21 18.42 -3.91
N THR A 343 -4.66 17.46 -3.17
CA THR A 343 -5.03 17.19 -1.78
C THR A 343 -4.59 18.32 -0.86
N LEU A 344 -3.40 18.89 -1.09
CA LEU A 344 -2.95 20.06 -0.32
C LEU A 344 -3.87 21.26 -0.59
N ALA A 345 -4.19 21.55 -1.85
CA ALA A 345 -5.06 22.65 -2.23
C ALA A 345 -6.46 22.54 -1.60
N GLU A 346 -7.04 21.33 -1.61
CA GLU A 346 -8.32 21.06 -0.92
C GLU A 346 -8.21 21.35 0.59
N ARG A 347 -7.15 20.88 1.25
CA ARG A 347 -6.94 21.06 2.70
C ARG A 347 -6.71 22.52 3.07
N PHE A 348 -5.86 23.23 2.33
CA PHE A 348 -5.64 24.66 2.51
C PHE A 348 -6.94 25.44 2.29
N GLY A 349 -7.66 25.18 1.19
CA GLY A 349 -8.93 25.82 0.89
C GLY A 349 -9.98 25.60 1.97
N ALA A 350 -10.08 24.39 2.52
CA ALA A 350 -11.00 24.07 3.60
C ALA A 350 -10.66 24.83 4.91
N LEU A 351 -9.37 24.92 5.28
CA LEU A 351 -8.94 25.66 6.48
C LEU A 351 -9.20 27.17 6.33
N LEU A 352 -8.83 27.74 5.19
CA LEU A 352 -9.07 29.15 4.90
C LEU A 352 -10.58 29.47 4.85
N GLY A 353 -11.37 28.59 4.23
CA GLY A 353 -12.83 28.71 4.18
C GLY A 353 -13.50 28.63 5.55
N ALA A 354 -12.87 27.95 6.52
CA ALA A 354 -13.29 27.94 7.92
C ALA A 354 -12.86 29.20 8.72
N GLY A 355 -12.16 30.15 8.08
CA GLY A 355 -11.69 31.38 8.71
C GLY A 355 -10.38 31.23 9.48
N ILE A 356 -9.65 30.12 9.31
CA ILE A 356 -8.31 29.94 9.88
C ILE A 356 -7.31 30.73 9.03
N SER A 357 -6.49 31.55 9.67
CA SER A 357 -5.50 32.39 8.99
C SER A 357 -4.25 31.60 8.59
N VAL A 358 -3.54 32.07 7.55
CA VAL A 358 -2.26 31.47 7.12
C VAL A 358 -1.24 31.43 8.27
N PRO A 359 -1.02 32.49 9.08
CA PRO A 359 -0.10 32.44 10.21
C PRO A 359 -0.38 31.32 11.21
N GLN A 360 -1.66 31.06 11.52
CA GLN A 360 -2.05 29.95 12.39
C GLN A 360 -1.68 28.59 11.78
N ILE A 361 -1.85 28.43 10.47
CA ILE A 361 -1.45 27.20 9.75
C ILE A 361 0.07 27.05 9.78
N THR A 362 0.82 28.14 9.62
CA THR A 362 2.29 28.13 9.66
C THR A 362 2.84 27.78 11.05
N GLU A 363 2.19 28.25 12.11
CA GLU A 363 2.52 27.92 13.50
C GLU A 363 2.26 26.44 13.80
N THR A 364 1.11 25.92 13.35
CA THR A 364 0.64 24.56 13.61
C THR A 364 0.36 23.80 12.29
N PRO A 365 1.39 23.47 11.48
CA PRO A 365 1.18 22.90 10.15
C PRO A 365 0.71 21.45 10.17
N THR A 366 0.77 20.78 11.32
CA THR A 366 0.26 19.42 11.52
C THR A 366 -1.26 19.31 11.30
N VAL A 367 -1.99 20.44 11.34
CA VAL A 367 -3.42 20.46 10.99
C VAL A 367 -3.66 20.01 9.54
N LEU A 368 -2.66 20.21 8.65
CA LEU A 368 -2.68 19.77 7.26
C LEU A 368 -2.56 18.25 7.12
N GLU A 369 -2.31 17.49 8.18
CA GLU A 369 -2.38 16.03 8.15
C GLU A 369 -3.82 15.52 8.21
N LEU A 370 -4.75 16.33 8.71
CA LEU A 370 -6.16 15.99 8.85
C LEU A 370 -6.92 16.18 7.53
N THR A 371 -8.00 15.42 7.36
CA THR A 371 -8.90 15.61 6.22
C THR A 371 -9.87 16.76 6.50
N PRO A 372 -10.40 17.44 5.46
CA PRO A 372 -11.38 18.50 5.63
C PRO A 372 -12.61 18.07 6.45
N GLN A 373 -13.07 16.82 6.30
CA GLN A 373 -14.21 16.32 7.07
C GLN A 373 -13.92 16.25 8.58
N ILE A 374 -12.71 15.82 8.96
CA ILE A 374 -12.30 15.75 10.37
C ILE A 374 -12.20 17.16 10.95
N VAL A 375 -11.59 18.09 10.21
CA VAL A 375 -11.47 19.50 10.62
C VAL A 375 -12.86 20.11 10.83
N ASN A 376 -13.75 20.01 9.86
CA ASN A 376 -15.11 20.57 9.94
C ASN A 376 -15.95 19.94 11.07
N TYR A 377 -15.75 18.66 11.37
CA TYR A 377 -16.39 18.02 12.52
C TYR A 377 -15.86 18.59 13.84
N ARG A 378 -14.53 18.69 13.99
CA ARG A 378 -13.89 19.20 15.22
C ARG A 378 -14.22 20.68 15.45
N LEU A 379 -14.26 21.49 14.39
CA LEU A 379 -14.63 22.90 14.45
C LEU A 379 -16.07 23.08 14.95
N ARG A 380 -17.05 22.39 14.38
CA ARG A 380 -18.45 22.46 14.83
C ARG A 380 -18.62 22.14 16.31
N LEU A 381 -17.86 21.17 16.82
CA LEU A 381 -17.86 20.82 18.24
C LEU A 381 -17.25 21.92 19.12
N LEU A 382 -16.18 22.56 18.66
CA LEU A 382 -15.54 23.67 19.37
C LEU A 382 -16.42 24.93 19.36
N GLU A 383 -17.05 25.24 18.24
CA GLU A 383 -18.01 26.35 18.09
C GLU A 383 -19.22 26.19 19.02
N ALA A 384 -19.77 24.96 19.12
CA ALA A 384 -20.84 24.66 20.06
C ALA A 384 -20.48 24.91 21.53
N ARG A 385 -19.18 25.11 21.84
CA ARG A 385 -18.66 25.42 23.16
C ARG A 385 -18.11 26.84 23.29
N GLY A 386 -18.38 27.70 22.29
CA GLY A 386 -17.95 29.09 22.30
C GLY A 386 -16.45 29.29 22.08
N TYR A 387 -15.72 28.28 21.58
CA TYR A 387 -14.32 28.46 21.22
C TYR A 387 -14.20 29.15 19.86
N ASP A 388 -13.60 30.33 19.83
CA ASP A 388 -13.31 31.03 18.59
C ASP A 388 -11.99 30.53 17.98
N ILE A 389 -12.10 29.89 16.82
CA ILE A 389 -10.94 29.40 16.07
C ILE A 389 -10.12 30.53 15.43
N ARG A 390 -10.71 31.70 15.20
CA ARG A 390 -10.03 32.83 14.54
C ARG A 390 -8.97 33.46 15.44
N GLY A 391 -9.23 33.52 16.74
CA GLY A 391 -8.28 33.98 17.76
C GLY A 391 -7.55 32.85 18.52
N GLY A 392 -8.00 31.60 18.36
CA GLY A 392 -7.48 30.44 19.08
C GLY A 392 -6.33 29.70 18.39
N GLY A 393 -5.51 28.98 19.15
CA GLY A 393 -4.46 28.10 18.61
C GLY A 393 -5.01 26.80 18.01
N LEU A 394 -4.41 26.33 16.91
CA LEU A 394 -4.89 25.13 16.19
C LEU A 394 -4.49 23.80 16.85
N ASP A 395 -3.72 23.82 17.94
CA ASP A 395 -3.25 22.60 18.61
C ASP A 395 -4.40 21.73 19.11
N VAL A 396 -5.54 22.34 19.47
CA VAL A 396 -6.75 21.64 19.88
C VAL A 396 -7.35 20.78 18.75
N LEU A 397 -7.03 21.09 17.50
CA LEU A 397 -7.48 20.32 16.34
C LEU A 397 -6.60 19.12 16.05
N ASN A 398 -5.39 19.02 16.61
CA ASN A 398 -4.44 17.96 16.25
C ASN A 398 -4.64 16.67 17.03
N GLY A 399 -3.91 15.63 16.61
CA GLY A 399 -3.87 14.35 17.31
C GLY A 399 -4.98 13.38 16.92
N THR A 400 -4.93 12.20 17.54
CA THR A 400 -5.90 11.13 17.28
C THR A 400 -7.30 11.52 17.76
N LYS A 401 -8.32 10.76 17.36
CA LYS A 401 -9.70 10.95 17.85
C LYS A 401 -9.74 10.97 19.39
N LYS A 402 -9.00 10.08 20.05
CA LYS A 402 -8.92 10.02 21.52
C LYS A 402 -8.24 11.26 22.13
N ASP A 403 -7.19 11.75 21.50
CA ASP A 403 -6.49 12.96 21.97
C ASP A 403 -7.40 14.18 21.88
N PHE A 404 -8.12 14.30 20.75
CA PHE A 404 -9.12 15.33 20.56
C PHE A 404 -10.21 15.25 21.62
N GLU A 405 -10.83 14.09 21.83
CA GLU A 405 -11.88 13.89 22.84
C GLU A 405 -11.40 14.23 24.25
N LYS A 406 -10.15 13.91 24.60
CA LYS A 406 -9.56 14.25 25.89
C LYS A 406 -9.33 15.75 26.03
N SER A 407 -8.79 16.41 24.99
CA SER A 407 -8.58 17.86 24.98
C SER A 407 -9.91 18.62 25.03
N PHE A 408 -10.91 18.13 24.31
CA PHE A 408 -12.28 18.59 24.31
C PHE A 408 -12.91 18.43 25.70
N GLY A 409 -12.76 17.28 26.36
CA GLY A 409 -13.22 17.07 27.74
C GLY A 409 -12.56 18.01 28.75
N LYS A 410 -11.28 18.38 28.55
CA LYS A 410 -10.62 19.38 29.40
C LYS A 410 -11.17 20.79 29.24
N LEU A 411 -11.61 21.16 28.03
CA LEU A 411 -12.29 22.44 27.78
C LEU A 411 -13.65 22.48 28.50
N GLN A 412 -14.35 21.35 28.60
CA GLN A 412 -15.58 21.21 29.40
C GLN A 412 -15.31 21.51 30.90
N LEU A 413 -14.27 20.90 31.45
CA LEU A 413 -13.88 21.12 32.86
C LEU A 413 -13.37 22.55 33.16
N ARG A 414 -13.00 23.35 32.15
CA ARG A 414 -12.59 24.75 32.34
C ARG A 414 -13.78 25.71 32.34
N GLY A 415 -14.82 25.43 31.55
CA GLY A 415 -16.06 26.23 31.56
C GLY A 415 -16.88 26.07 32.84
N GLU A 416 -16.73 24.93 33.52
CA GLU A 416 -17.44 24.61 34.78
C GLU A 416 -16.70 25.10 36.05
N ARG A 417 -15.51 25.70 35.93
CA ARG A 417 -14.83 26.26 37.10
C ARG A 417 -15.53 27.55 37.53
N PRO A 418 -16.01 27.65 38.78
CA PRO A 418 -16.50 28.91 39.31
C PRO A 418 -15.40 29.98 39.17
N LEU A 419 -15.78 31.19 38.74
CA LEU A 419 -14.87 32.33 38.59
C LEU A 419 -14.24 32.78 39.93
N PHE A 420 -14.69 32.22 41.05
CA PHE A 420 -14.26 32.56 42.40
C PHE A 420 -13.13 31.63 42.86
N ASN A 421 -11.96 32.20 43.09
CA ASN A 421 -10.89 31.59 43.87
C ASN A 421 -11.10 32.00 45.35
N PRO A 422 -11.53 31.10 46.26
CA PRO A 422 -11.84 31.48 47.64
C PRO A 422 -10.61 31.66 48.54
N VAL A 423 -9.38 31.64 47.98
CA VAL A 423 -8.13 31.66 48.77
C VAL A 423 -7.31 32.93 48.53
N ALA A 424 -7.92 34.09 48.72
CA ALA A 424 -7.18 35.33 48.95
C ALA A 424 -7.63 35.92 50.30
N PRO A 425 -6.77 35.95 51.34
CA PRO A 425 -7.09 36.65 52.57
C PRO A 425 -7.22 38.14 52.26
N LEU A 426 -8.40 38.70 52.55
CA LEU A 426 -8.56 40.15 52.61
C LEU A 426 -7.64 40.66 53.72
N ARG A 427 -6.71 41.55 53.36
CA ARG A 427 -6.02 42.37 54.36
C ARG A 427 -7.10 43.17 55.09
N GLY A 428 -7.26 42.91 56.37
CA GLY A 428 -7.99 43.81 57.26
C GLY A 428 -7.07 44.98 57.58
N ASP A 429 -7.51 46.18 57.23
CA ASP A 429 -7.10 47.40 57.91
C ASP A 429 -8.02 47.55 59.12
N ASP A 430 -7.44 47.40 60.32
CA ASP A 430 -7.64 48.15 61.58
C ASP A 430 -7.19 47.32 62.80
#